data_AF-A0A7K0A2T4-F1
#
_entry.id   AF-A0A7K0A2T4-F1
#
_cell.length_a   1.000
_cell.length_b   1.000
_cell.length_c   1.000
_cell.angle_alpha   90.00
_cell.angle_beta   90.00
_cell.angle_gamma   90.00
#
_symmetry.space_group_name_H-M   'P 1'
#
loop_
_entity.id
_entity.type
_entity.pdbx_description
1 polymer ?
#
loop_
_entity_poly.entity_id
_entity_poly.type
_entity_poly.pdbx_seq_one_letter_code
_entity_poly.pdbx_strand_id
1 'polypeptide(L)'
;MKIQATCRTCGRKFLLSQIGEDSDAPGRCPFCGAHFAKQYSTVLVDAVRDAENAATYFAHALSGLDSLETGFEIDYDALLAEISARVGHSASGNVA
;
A
#
# COMPACT_ATOMS: atom_id res chain seq x y z
N MET A 1 4.65 3.86 -6.98
CA MET A 1 4.78 2.57 -6.25
C MET A 1 3.44 1.83 -6.28
N LYS A 2 3.40 0.51 -6.04
CA LYS A 2 2.15 -0.28 -6.07
C LYS A 2 1.98 -1.13 -4.83
N ILE A 3 0.76 -1.18 -4.27
CA ILE A 3 0.47 -1.96 -3.07
C ILE A 3 0.06 -3.39 -3.46
N GLN A 4 0.83 -4.38 -2.99
CA GLN A 4 0.56 -5.79 -3.21
C GLN A 4 -0.18 -6.41 -2.02
N ALA A 5 -1.18 -7.23 -2.32
CA ALA A 5 -1.88 -8.05 -1.33
C ALA A 5 -1.77 -9.54 -1.70
N THR A 6 -1.97 -10.40 -0.71
CA THR A 6 -2.00 -11.86 -0.89
C THR A 6 -3.41 -12.36 -0.61
N CYS A 7 -4.01 -13.09 -1.57
CA CYS A 7 -5.31 -13.72 -1.35
C CYS A 7 -5.18 -14.81 -0.29
N ARG A 8 -5.96 -14.72 0.80
CA ARG A 8 -5.96 -15.76 1.85
C ARG A 8 -6.56 -17.10 1.40
N THR A 9 -7.35 -17.11 0.32
CA THR A 9 -7.97 -18.34 -0.20
C THR A 9 -7.03 -19.13 -1.11
N CYS A 10 -6.35 -18.49 -2.06
CA CYS A 10 -5.50 -19.19 -3.04
C CYS A 10 -4.01 -18.86 -2.94
N GLY A 11 -3.59 -18.05 -1.98
CA GLY A 11 -2.18 -17.70 -1.73
C GLY A 11 -1.50 -16.82 -2.79
N ARG A 12 -2.20 -16.46 -3.88
CA ARG A 12 -1.62 -15.66 -4.96
C ARG A 12 -1.58 -14.18 -4.60
N LYS A 13 -0.49 -13.53 -5.03
CA LYS A 13 -0.26 -12.09 -4.88
C LYS A 13 -0.90 -11.32 -6.03
N PHE A 14 -1.56 -10.22 -5.72
CA PHE A 14 -2.17 -9.30 -6.69
C PHE A 14 -1.96 -7.85 -6.24
N LEU A 15 -2.14 -6.88 -7.13
CA LEU A 15 -2.10 -5.47 -6.77
C LEU A 15 -3.47 -5.05 -6.24
N LEU A 16 -3.55 -4.31 -5.13
CA LEU A 16 -4.83 -3.84 -4.60
C LEU A 16 -5.62 -2.99 -5.60
N SER A 17 -4.93 -2.27 -6.50
CA SER A 17 -5.58 -1.52 -7.58
C SER A 17 -6.32 -2.40 -8.60
N GLN A 18 -6.03 -3.71 -8.67
CA GLN A 18 -6.70 -4.65 -9.59
C GLN A 18 -8.07 -5.13 -9.11
N ILE A 19 -8.47 -4.78 -7.88
CA ILE A 19 -9.75 -5.22 -7.29
C ILE A 19 -10.67 -4.07 -6.93
N GLY A 20 -10.38 -2.88 -7.45
CA GLY A 20 -11.19 -1.69 -7.29
C GLY A 20 -12.52 -1.75 -8.03
N GLU A 21 -13.40 -0.77 -7.77
CA GLU A 21 -14.73 -0.68 -8.38
C GLU A 21 -14.72 -0.70 -9.91
N ASP A 22 -13.73 -0.05 -10.53
CA ASP A 22 -13.55 0.00 -11.99
C ASP A 22 -12.79 -1.21 -12.58
N SER A 23 -12.49 -2.24 -11.77
CA SER A 23 -11.74 -3.41 -12.26
C SER A 23 -12.66 -4.51 -12.79
N ASP A 24 -12.08 -5.46 -13.55
CA ASP A 24 -12.80 -6.66 -14.02
C ASP A 24 -13.19 -7.63 -12.88
N ALA A 25 -12.67 -7.41 -11.66
CA ALA A 25 -12.89 -8.25 -10.49
C ALA A 25 -13.13 -7.41 -9.22
N PRO A 26 -14.17 -6.57 -9.18
CA PRO A 26 -14.37 -5.62 -8.09
C PRO A 26 -14.66 -6.36 -6.79
N GLY A 27 -13.86 -6.11 -5.76
CA GLY A 27 -13.97 -6.80 -4.47
C GLY A 27 -13.75 -8.31 -4.54
N ARG A 28 -13.11 -8.83 -5.58
CA ARG A 28 -12.84 -10.27 -5.75
C ARG A 28 -11.39 -10.54 -6.08
N CYS A 29 -10.92 -11.72 -5.71
CA CYS A 29 -9.62 -12.21 -6.13
C CYS A 29 -9.61 -12.38 -7.67
N PRO A 30 -8.69 -11.73 -8.41
CA PRO A 30 -8.62 -11.83 -9.89
C PRO A 30 -8.30 -13.25 -10.40
N PHE A 31 -7.97 -14.13 -9.48
CA PHE A 31 -7.34 -15.40 -9.73
C PHE A 31 -8.23 -16.62 -9.43
N CYS A 32 -8.98 -16.56 -8.33
CA CYS A 32 -9.88 -17.65 -7.89
C CYS A 32 -11.33 -17.18 -7.67
N GLY A 33 -11.63 -15.89 -7.85
CA GLY A 33 -12.97 -15.35 -7.70
C GLY A 33 -13.45 -15.20 -6.25
N ALA A 34 -12.62 -15.51 -5.25
CA ALA A 34 -12.98 -15.37 -3.84
C ALA A 34 -13.37 -13.92 -3.51
N HIS A 35 -14.48 -13.74 -2.80
CA HIS A 35 -14.97 -12.43 -2.38
C HIS A 35 -14.16 -11.88 -1.20
N PHE A 36 -13.65 -10.66 -1.35
CA PHE A 36 -13.22 -9.84 -0.25
C PHE A 36 -14.45 -9.08 0.27
N ALA A 37 -14.64 -8.94 1.58
CA ALA A 37 -15.92 -8.52 2.17
C ALA A 37 -16.51 -7.25 1.50
N LYS A 38 -17.84 -7.23 1.29
CA LYS A 38 -18.56 -6.17 0.54
C LYS A 38 -18.30 -4.73 1.01
N GLN A 39 -18.00 -4.55 2.29
CA GLN A 39 -17.72 -3.26 2.91
C GLN A 39 -16.39 -2.62 2.49
N TYR A 40 -15.59 -3.30 1.65
CA TYR A 40 -14.32 -2.78 1.16
C TYR A 40 -14.44 -1.91 -0.12
N SER A 41 -15.48 -2.05 -0.95
CA SER A 41 -15.35 -1.61 -2.36
C SER A 41 -15.27 -0.10 -2.59
N THR A 42 -16.00 0.73 -1.83
CA THR A 42 -16.05 2.17 -2.09
C THR A 42 -14.87 2.95 -1.51
N VAL A 43 -14.41 2.60 -0.31
CA VAL A 43 -13.28 3.33 0.34
C VAL A 43 -11.92 2.81 -0.12
N LEU A 44 -11.83 1.55 -0.53
CA LEU A 44 -10.54 0.92 -0.82
C LEU A 44 -9.85 1.53 -2.04
N VAL A 45 -10.59 1.91 -3.10
CA VAL A 45 -9.98 2.43 -4.33
C VAL A 45 -9.27 3.76 -4.07
N ASP A 46 -9.99 4.70 -3.48
CA ASP A 46 -9.44 6.02 -3.18
C ASP A 46 -8.31 5.93 -2.16
N ALA A 47 -8.48 5.15 -1.08
CA ALA A 47 -7.43 4.95 -0.09
C ALA A 47 -6.16 4.30 -0.69
N VAL A 48 -6.30 3.32 -1.58
CA VAL A 48 -5.16 2.69 -2.27
C VAL A 48 -4.48 3.69 -3.19
N ARG A 49 -5.24 4.45 -3.98
CA ARG A 49 -4.70 5.47 -4.88
C ARG A 49 -3.94 6.55 -4.11
N ASP A 50 -4.52 7.04 -3.02
CA ASP A 50 -3.93 8.08 -2.18
C ASP A 50 -2.63 7.58 -1.54
N ALA A 51 -2.63 6.35 -1.01
CA ALA A 51 -1.43 5.73 -0.45
C ALA A 51 -0.32 5.53 -1.51
N GLU A 52 -0.65 5.06 -2.71
CA GLU A 52 0.31 4.87 -3.81
C GLU A 52 0.91 6.20 -4.29
N ASN A 53 0.09 7.24 -4.36
CA ASN A 53 0.52 8.60 -4.72
C ASN A 53 1.44 9.19 -3.64
N ALA A 54 1.03 9.11 -2.37
CA ALA A 54 1.81 9.60 -1.24
C ALA A 54 3.18 8.91 -1.16
N ALA A 55 3.23 7.59 -1.33
CA ALA A 55 4.49 6.84 -1.34
C ALA A 55 5.41 7.27 -2.50
N THR A 56 4.84 7.52 -3.68
CA THR A 56 5.59 7.99 -4.85
C THR A 56 6.16 9.39 -4.63
N TYR A 57 5.34 10.30 -4.10
CA TYR A 57 5.78 11.65 -3.74
C TYR A 57 6.88 11.64 -2.68
N PHE A 58 6.71 10.85 -1.62
CA PHE A 58 7.68 10.70 -0.55
C PHE A 58 9.04 10.21 -1.07
N ALA A 59 9.05 9.15 -1.88
CA ALA A 59 10.28 8.64 -2.49
C ALA A 59 10.98 9.70 -3.37
N HIS A 60 10.21 10.44 -4.18
CA HIS A 60 10.76 11.51 -5.02
C HIS A 60 11.35 12.65 -4.20
N ALA A 61 10.69 13.07 -3.11
CA ALA A 61 11.19 14.11 -2.22
C ALA A 61 12.53 13.71 -1.58
N LEU A 62 12.66 12.46 -1.14
CA LEU A 62 13.90 11.93 -0.59
C LEU A 62 15.03 11.88 -1.63
N SER A 63 14.76 11.39 -2.84
CA SER A 63 15.75 11.43 -3.93
C SER A 63 16.21 12.86 -4.25
N GLY A 64 15.31 13.85 -4.12
CA GLY A 64 15.67 15.25 -4.25
C GLY A 64 16.68 15.71 -3.19
N LEU A 65 16.52 15.30 -1.94
CA LEU A 65 17.46 15.63 -0.85
C LEU A 65 18.82 14.95 -1.05
N ASP A 66 18.83 13.69 -1.50
CA ASP A 66 20.05 12.92 -1.79
C ASP A 66 20.88 13.54 -2.93
N SER A 67 20.21 14.20 -3.89
CA SER A 67 20.85 14.85 -5.03
C SER A 67 21.57 16.16 -4.69
N LEU A 68 21.42 16.66 -3.46
CA LEU A 68 22.09 17.87 -3.02
C LEU A 68 23.49 17.52 -2.51
N GLU A 69 24.52 18.27 -2.95
CA GLU A 69 25.84 18.22 -2.32
C GLU A 69 25.70 18.68 -0.86
N THR A 70 25.60 17.70 0.03
CA THR A 70 25.28 17.91 1.43
C THR A 70 26.37 17.30 2.30
N GLY A 71 26.69 17.96 3.41
CA GLY A 71 27.64 17.47 4.41
C GLY A 71 27.00 16.47 5.39
N PHE A 72 25.91 15.81 4.99
CA PHE A 72 25.18 14.85 5.81
C PHE A 72 24.79 13.63 4.98
N GLU A 73 24.58 12.51 5.67
CA GLU A 73 24.05 11.28 5.08
C GLU A 73 22.62 11.05 5.58
N ILE A 74 21.74 10.60 4.70
CA ILE A 74 20.36 10.26 5.06
C ILE A 74 20.32 8.79 5.50
N ASP A 75 19.93 8.53 6.74
CA ASP A 75 19.72 7.17 7.25
C ASP A 75 18.35 6.64 6.81
N TYR A 76 18.32 6.02 5.63
CA TYR A 76 17.10 5.45 5.05
C TYR A 76 16.57 4.26 5.86
N ASP A 77 17.45 3.46 6.46
CA ASP A 77 17.06 2.27 7.21
C ASP A 77 16.32 2.64 8.50
N ALA A 78 16.83 3.64 9.24
CA ALA A 78 16.13 4.17 10.41
C ALA A 78 14.77 4.79 10.06
N LEU A 79 14.70 5.53 8.94
CA LEU A 79 13.45 6.13 8.47
C LEU A 79 12.41 5.08 8.09
N LEU A 80 12.79 4.05 7.34
CA LEU A 80 11.90 2.96 6.94
C LEU A 80 11.46 2.09 8.13
N ALA A 81 12.33 1.90 9.12
CA ALA A 81 11.98 1.21 10.36
C ALA A 81 10.89 1.96 11.13
N GLU A 82 11.01 3.29 11.27
CA GLU A 82 10.02 4.14 11.92
C GLU A 82 8.67 4.12 11.19
N ILE A 83 8.69 4.22 9.86
CA ILE A 83 7.46 4.13 9.04
C ILE A 83 6.80 2.76 9.25
N SER A 84 7.58 1.68 9.22
CA SER A 84 7.07 0.32 9.43
C SER A 84 6.42 0.14 10.80
N ALA A 85 7.01 0.71 11.85
CA ALA A 85 6.47 0.67 13.21
C ALA A 85 5.10 1.37 13.30
N ARG A 86 4.95 2.53 12.66
CA ARG A 86 3.70 3.31 12.66
C ARG A 86 2.58 2.65 11.85
N VAL A 87 2.91 2.13 10.67
CA VAL A 87 1.92 1.46 9.80
C VAL A 87 1.50 0.11 10.38
N GLY A 88 2.44 -0.64 10.98
CA GLY A 88 2.15 -1.93 11.62
C GLY A 88 1.19 -1.84 12.81
N HIS A 89 1.27 -0.77 13.61
CA HIS A 89 0.38 -0.58 14.77
C HIS A 89 -1.09 -0.32 14.39
N SER A 90 -1.34 0.29 13.24
CA SER A 90 -2.71 0.58 12.79
C SER A 90 -3.49 -0.66 12.34
N ALA A 91 -2.81 -1.74 11.95
CA ALA A 91 -3.45 -2.98 11.50
C ALA A 91 -3.99 -3.88 12.63
N SER A 92 -3.55 -3.65 13.88
CA SER A 92 -3.94 -4.45 15.05
C SER A 92 -5.06 -3.82 15.90
N GLY A 93 -5.50 -2.60 15.56
CA GLY A 93 -6.39 -1.79 16.39
C GLY A 93 -7.89 -1.89 16.10
N ASN A 94 -8.38 -2.87 15.33
CA ASN A 94 -9.82 -2.99 15.06
C ASN A 94 -10.27 -4.45 14.94
N VAL A 95 -10.32 -5.14 16.09
CA VAL A 95 -11.19 -6.32 16.30
C VAL A 95 -11.95 -6.06 17.59
N ALA A 96 -13.13 -5.48 17.46
CA ALA A 96 -14.20 -5.49 18.46
C ALA A 96 -15.40 -6.20 17.83
#